data_AF-A0A0F9BR39-F1
#
_entry.id   AF-A0A0F9BR39-F1
#
_cell.length_a   1.000
_cell.length_b   1.000
_cell.length_c   1.000
_cell.angle_alpha   90.00
_cell.angle_beta   90.00
_cell.angle_gamma   90.00
#
_symmetry.space_group_name_H-M   'P 1'
#
loop_
_entity.id
_entity.type
_entity.pdbx_description
1 polymer ?
#
loop_
_entity_poly.entity_id
_entity_poly.type
_entity_poly.pdbx_seq_one_letter_code
_entity_poly.pdbx_strand_id
1 'polypeptide(L)' 'GGKWGRHDPPKGLMAGLKPAKPPADGDNDGMPDAWEKAHGLEPRDGADHAKVMPSGYTAIEEYCNDRARRLIEQAVASQK' A
#
# COMPACT_ATOMS: atom_id res chain seq x y z
N GLY A 1 13.86 -27.05 -28.24
CA GLY A 1 13.17 -25.76 -28.38
C GLY A 1 12.22 -25.59 -27.21
N GLY A 2 12.41 -24.57 -26.38
CA GLY A 2 11.48 -24.26 -25.29
C GLY A 2 10.27 -23.48 -25.83
N LYS A 3 9.06 -23.89 -25.45
CA LYS A 3 7.86 -23.09 -25.69
C LYS A 3 7.84 -21.94 -24.69
N TRP A 4 8.08 -20.73 -25.17
CA TRP A 4 7.76 -19.51 -24.46
C TRP A 4 6.27 -19.22 -24.66
N GLY A 5 5.47 -19.37 -23.61
CA GLY A 5 4.05 -19.12 -23.62
C GLY A 5 3.57 -18.76 -22.22
N ARG A 6 2.72 -17.74 -22.12
CA ARG A 6 2.11 -17.31 -20.85
C ARG A 6 1.12 -18.39 -20.40
N HIS A 7 1.53 -19.18 -19.40
CA HIS A 7 0.67 -20.14 -18.72
C HIS A 7 -0.19 -19.41 -17.68
N ASP A 8 -1.12 -18.59 -18.16
CA ASP A 8 -2.14 -18.02 -17.27
C ASP A 8 -3.02 -19.17 -16.77
N PRO A 9 -3.32 -19.24 -15.46
CA PRO A 9 -4.27 -20.21 -14.95
C PRO A 9 -5.64 -20.01 -15.64
N PRO A 10 -6.41 -21.09 -15.92
CA PRO A 10 -7.66 -21.00 -16.68
C PRO A 10 -8.70 -20.03 -16.11
N LYS A 11 -8.59 -19.69 -14.82
CA LYS A 11 -9.49 -18.78 -14.10
C LYS A 11 -8.93 -17.34 -13.97
N GLY A 12 -7.75 -17.07 -14.53
CA GLY A 12 -7.03 -15.80 -14.40
C GLY A 12 -6.19 -15.72 -13.13
N LEU A 13 -5.18 -14.83 -13.13
CA LEU A 13 -4.22 -14.65 -12.03
C LEU A 13 -4.85 -14.19 -10.71
N MET A 14 -6.10 -13.70 -10.76
CA MET A 14 -6.84 -13.19 -9.60
C MET A 14 -7.90 -14.17 -9.08
N ALA A 15 -8.02 -15.37 -9.67
CA ALA A 15 -9.05 -16.33 -9.29
C ALA A 15 -8.94 -16.73 -7.80
N GLY A 16 -10.02 -16.52 -7.05
CA GLY A 16 -10.09 -16.88 -5.63
C GLY A 16 -9.58 -15.80 -4.67
N LEU A 17 -9.05 -14.67 -5.19
CA LEU A 17 -8.73 -13.51 -4.36
C LEU A 17 -10.02 -12.78 -3.98
N LYS A 18 -10.16 -12.45 -2.70
CA LYS A 18 -11.23 -11.59 -2.18
C LYS A 18 -10.68 -10.17 -2.06
N PRO A 19 -11.13 -9.21 -2.88
CA PRO A 19 -10.67 -7.83 -2.74
C PRO A 19 -11.17 -7.26 -1.41
N ALA A 20 -10.26 -6.66 -0.65
CA ALA A 20 -10.64 -5.84 0.50
C ALA A 20 -11.07 -4.45 0.03
N LYS A 21 -11.89 -3.77 0.83
CA LYS A 21 -12.20 -2.35 0.60
C LYS A 21 -10.93 -1.54 0.90
N PRO A 22 -10.43 -0.70 -0.04
CA PRO A 22 -9.31 0.17 0.25
C PRO A 22 -9.71 1.25 1.29
N PRO A 23 -8.75 1.77 2.07
CA PRO A 23 -8.94 2.96 2.88
C PRO A 23 -9.40 4.17 2.03
N ALA A 24 -10.00 5.17 2.67
CA ALA A 24 -10.26 6.45 2.03
C ALA A 24 -8.95 7.23 1.84
N ASP A 25 -8.84 7.90 0.70
CA ASP A 25 -7.73 8.73 0.24
C ASP A 25 -8.40 9.93 -0.49
N GLY A 26 -8.38 11.10 0.16
CA GLY A 26 -9.21 12.24 -0.18
C GLY A 26 -8.69 13.05 -1.36
N ASP A 27 -7.37 13.10 -1.54
CA ASP A 27 -6.70 13.80 -2.64
C ASP A 27 -6.10 12.86 -3.69
N ASN A 28 -6.17 11.55 -3.47
CA ASN A 28 -5.73 10.48 -4.37
C ASN A 28 -4.21 10.49 -4.61
N ASP A 29 -3.43 10.83 -3.59
CA ASP A 29 -1.97 10.83 -3.65
C ASP A 29 -1.34 9.47 -3.30
N GLY A 30 -2.15 8.50 -2.86
CA GLY A 30 -1.73 7.15 -2.50
C GLY A 30 -1.58 6.93 -1.00
N MET A 31 -1.80 7.94 -0.16
CA MET A 31 -1.83 7.84 1.30
C MET A 31 -3.27 7.85 1.84
N PRO A 32 -3.62 7.01 2.84
CA PRO A 32 -4.94 7.09 3.47
C PRO A 32 -5.12 8.30 4.38
N ASP A 33 -6.30 8.93 4.36
CA ASP A 33 -6.67 10.08 5.20
C ASP A 33 -6.34 9.88 6.69
N ALA A 34 -6.54 8.66 7.17
CA ALA A 34 -6.32 8.29 8.56
C ALA A 34 -4.83 8.24 8.91
N TRP A 35 -3.99 7.82 7.96
CA TRP A 35 -2.55 7.80 8.12
C TRP A 35 -2.00 9.23 8.09
N GLU A 36 -2.45 10.04 7.13
CA GLU A 36 -2.05 11.45 6.99
C GLU A 36 -2.35 12.26 8.25
N LYS A 37 -3.58 12.20 8.76
CA LYS A 37 -3.97 12.87 10.02
C LYS A 37 -3.10 12.45 11.20
N ALA A 38 -2.72 11.17 11.27
CA ALA A 38 -1.89 10.65 12.35
C ALA A 38 -0.44 11.17 12.27
N HIS A 39 0.02 11.58 11.09
CA HIS A 39 1.39 12.09 10.84
C HIS A 39 1.43 13.61 10.64
N GLY A 40 0.32 14.32 10.85
CA GLY A 40 0.26 15.78 10.74
C GLY A 40 0.30 16.30 9.30
N LEU A 41 -0.28 15.52 8.39
CA LEU A 41 -0.50 15.83 6.98
C LEU A 41 -1.97 16.22 6.76
N GLU A 42 -2.28 16.83 5.61
CA GLU A 42 -3.60 17.35 5.26
C GLU A 42 -4.24 16.49 4.15
N PRO A 43 -5.28 15.69 4.44
CA PRO A 43 -5.91 14.72 3.50
C PRO A 43 -6.60 15.27 2.24
N ARG A 44 -6.36 16.54 1.94
CA ARG A 44 -6.89 17.25 0.79
C ARG A 44 -5.78 17.97 0.02
N ASP A 45 -4.53 17.79 0.44
CA ASP A 45 -3.35 18.38 -0.17
C ASP A 45 -2.51 17.29 -0.83
N GLY A 46 -2.91 16.91 -2.05
CA GLY A 46 -2.25 15.82 -2.78
C GLY A 46 -0.81 16.09 -3.22
N ALA A 47 -0.16 17.15 -2.73
CA ALA A 47 1.28 17.40 -2.88
C ALA A 47 2.07 17.05 -1.59
N ASP A 48 1.41 16.81 -0.46
CA ASP A 48 2.07 16.63 0.83
C ASP A 48 2.71 15.24 0.99
N HIS A 49 2.37 14.27 0.12
CA HIS A 49 3.14 13.03 -0.06
C HIS A 49 4.65 13.26 -0.26
N ALA A 50 5.04 14.39 -0.85
CA ALA A 50 6.43 14.75 -1.12
C ALA A 50 7.10 15.50 0.05
N LYS A 51 6.36 15.79 1.13
CA LYS A 51 6.89 16.48 2.31
C LYS A 51 7.92 15.59 3.00
N VAL A 52 9.10 16.15 3.27
CA VAL A 52 10.14 15.47 4.04
C VAL A 52 9.75 15.46 5.52
N MET A 53 9.70 14.26 6.07
CA MET A 53 9.29 13.96 7.44
C MET A 53 10.51 13.93 8.39
N PRO A 54 10.33 13.87 9.72
CA PRO A 54 11.44 13.86 10.68
C PRO A 54 12.46 12.73 10.50
N SER A 55 12.07 11.63 9.85
CA SER A 55 13.01 10.55 9.49
C SER A 55 14.02 10.94 8.41
N GLY A 56 13.76 12.02 7.66
CA GLY A 56 14.50 12.43 6.47
C GLY A 56 13.94 11.87 5.15
N TYR A 57 12.91 11.03 5.19
CA TYR A 57 12.21 10.51 4.01
C TYR A 57 10.94 11.30 3.72
N THR A 58 10.40 11.15 2.50
CA THR A 58 9.10 11.70 2.14
C THR A 58 7.95 10.98 2.86
N ALA A 59 6.82 11.64 3.03
CA ALA A 59 5.63 11.06 3.66
C ALA A 59 5.20 9.74 3.00
N ILE A 60 5.22 9.69 1.66
CA ILE A 60 4.85 8.46 0.93
C ILE A 60 5.81 7.29 1.19
N GLU A 61 7.10 7.56 1.37
CA GLU A 61 8.10 6.54 1.69
C GLU A 61 7.88 5.99 3.10
N GLU A 62 7.61 6.87 4.08
CA GLU A 62 7.25 6.45 5.45
C GLU A 62 5.97 5.61 5.46
N TYR A 63 4.94 6.01 4.71
CA TYR A 63 3.70 5.25 4.59
C TYR A 63 3.94 3.86 4.00
N CYS A 64 4.70 3.76 2.90
CA CYS A 64 5.04 2.49 2.27
C CYS A 64 5.79 1.56 3.23
N ASN A 65 6.72 2.10 4.00
CA ASN A 65 7.49 1.35 4.99
C ASN A 65 6.61 0.86 6.15
N ASP A 66 5.76 1.70 6.74
CA ASP A 66 4.82 1.29 7.79
C ASP A 66 3.82 0.23 7.28
N ARG A 67 3.32 0.40 6.05
CA ARG A 67 2.41 -0.57 5.43
C ARG A 67 3.08 -1.93 5.24
N ALA A 68 4.31 -1.95 4.75
CA ALA A 68 5.08 -3.18 4.58
C ALA A 68 5.31 -3.89 5.93
N ARG A 69 5.72 -3.14 6.96
CA ARG A 69 5.93 -3.67 8.32
C ARG A 69 4.68 -4.36 8.86
N ARG A 70 3.51 -3.71 8.77
CA ARG A 70 2.24 -4.27 9.25
C ARG A 70 1.84 -5.56 8.52
N LEU A 71 2.07 -5.63 7.20
CA LEU A 71 1.74 -6.82 6.42
C LEU A 71 2.64 -8.01 6.81
N ILE A 72 3.94 -7.76 7.02
CA ILE A 72 4.88 -8.79 7.49
C ILE A 72 4.46 -9.29 8.88
N GLU A 73 4.13 -8.39 9.80
CA GLU A 73 3.66 -8.76 11.15
C GLU A 73 2.38 -9.59 11.11
N GLN A 74 1.39 -9.20 10.30
CA GLN A 74 0.14 -9.95 10.11
C GLN A 74 0.42 -11.34 9.55
N ALA A 75 1.29 -11.46 8.54
CA ALA A 75 1.66 -12.73 7.94
C ALA A 75 2.40 -13.66 8.91
N VAL A 76 3.26 -13.12 9.78
CA VAL A 76 3.92 -13.89 10.85
C VAL A 76 2.92 -14.34 11.92
N ALA A 77 1.97 -13.47 12.29
CA ALA A 77 0.95 -13.80 13.29
C ALA A 77 -0.03 -14.88 12.80
N SER A 78 -0.41 -14.89 11.52
CA SER A 78 -1.32 -15.89 10.95
C SER A 78 -0.70 -17.29 10.76
N GLN A 79 0.61 -17.44 10.95
CA GLN A 79 1.32 -18.72 10.83
C GLN A 79 1.45 -19.47 12.17
N LYS A 80 0.96 -18.89 13.27
CA LYS A 80 0.85 -19.53 14.59
C LYS A 80 -0.55 -20.09 14.79
#